data_AF-A0A957ZLU2-F1
#
_entry.id   AF-A0A957ZLU2-F1
#
_cell.length_a   1.000
_cell.length_b   1.000
_cell.length_c   1.000
_cell.angle_alpha   90.00
_cell.angle_beta   90.00
_cell.angle_gamma   90.00
#
_symmetry.space_group_name_H-M   'P 1'
#
loop_
_entity.id
_entity.type
_entity.pdbx_description
1 polymer ?
#
loop_
_entity_poly.entity_id
_entity_poly.type
_entity_poly.pdbx_seq_one_letter_code
_entity_poly.pdbx_strand_id
1 'polypeptide(L)'
;QLLVDVMELPIERLWFTVYEDDEEAERLWIAAGADPSRVLRFGKKDNWWSMGDTGPCGPCSETHYYWGDLADQKPDGVNRDDEYLETWN
;
A
#
# COMPACT_ATOMS: atom_id res chain seq x y z
N GLN A 1 -7.99 4.07 10.42
CA GLN A 1 -8.64 3.84 11.72
C GLN A 1 -8.10 2.60 12.45
N LEU A 2 -8.32 1.37 11.97
CA LEU A 2 -7.86 0.17 12.70
C LEU A 2 -6.33 0.10 12.86
N LEU A 3 -5.55 0.31 11.79
CA LEU A 3 -4.09 0.20 11.84
C LEU A 3 -3.43 1.30 12.67
N VAL A 4 -3.87 2.55 12.51
CA VAL A 4 -3.22 3.72 13.14
C VAL A 4 -3.81 4.04 14.51
N ASP A 5 -5.14 4.00 14.67
CA ASP A 5 -5.79 4.50 15.90
C ASP A 5 -6.03 3.39 16.94
N VAL A 6 -6.16 2.14 16.50
CA VAL A 6 -6.46 1.00 17.41
C VAL A 6 -5.23 0.13 17.64
N MET A 7 -4.50 -0.20 16.57
CA MET A 7 -3.25 -0.96 16.66
C MET A 7 -2.04 -0.06 16.93
N GLU A 8 -2.22 1.26 16.91
CA GLU A 8 -1.18 2.26 17.20
C GLU A 8 0.08 2.08 16.33
N LEU A 9 -0.09 1.60 15.09
CA LEU A 9 1.04 1.44 14.18
C LEU A 9 1.57 2.82 13.75
N PRO A 10 2.89 3.04 13.77
CA PRO A 10 3.47 4.30 13.33
C PRO A 10 3.18 4.54 11.85
N ILE A 11 2.54 5.66 11.52
CA ILE A 11 2.16 5.98 10.14
C ILE A 11 3.40 6.15 9.24
N GLU A 12 4.53 6.56 9.83
CA GLU A 12 5.82 6.68 9.17
C GLU A 12 6.48 5.33 8.84
N ARG A 13 5.86 4.21 9.21
CA ARG A 13 6.26 2.86 8.76
C ARG A 13 5.30 2.29 7.72
N LEU A 14 4.19 2.97 7.46
CA LEU A 14 3.19 2.53 6.49
C LEU A 14 3.52 3.08 5.10
N TRP A 15 3.30 2.22 4.12
CA TRP A 15 3.34 2.49 2.69
C TRP A 15 2.04 2.00 2.08
N PHE A 16 1.59 2.69 1.03
CA PHE A 16 0.32 2.38 0.37
C PHE A 16 0.56 2.20 -1.12
N THR A 17 -0.05 1.19 -1.71
CA THR A 17 -0.05 1.01 -3.16
C THR A 17 -1.46 1.17 -3.70
N VAL A 18 -1.58 1.76 -4.87
CA VAL A 18 -2.84 1.91 -5.61
C VAL A 18 -2.64 1.47 -7.04
N TYR A 19 -3.73 1.07 -7.69
CA TYR A 19 -3.71 0.78 -9.12
C TYR A 19 -3.38 2.04 -9.93
N GLU A 20 -2.61 1.88 -11.02
CA GLU A 20 -2.06 3.00 -11.81
C GLU A 20 -3.08 4.05 -12.28
N ASP A 21 -4.30 3.61 -12.58
CA ASP A 21 -5.41 4.45 -13.04
C ASP A 21 -6.38 4.84 -11.91
N ASP A 22 -6.15 4.40 -10.66
CA ASP A 22 -7.02 4.65 -9.51
C ASP A 22 -6.60 5.90 -8.73
N GLU A 23 -6.84 7.05 -9.34
CA GLU A 23 -6.61 8.35 -8.69
C GLU A 23 -7.55 8.62 -7.52
N GLU A 24 -8.69 7.92 -7.45
CA GLU A 24 -9.63 8.07 -6.34
C GLU A 24 -9.04 7.47 -5.07
N ALA A 25 -8.50 6.26 -5.14
CA ALA A 25 -7.81 5.60 -4.03
C ALA A 25 -6.64 6.44 -3.51
N GLU A 26 -5.82 7.00 -4.40
CA GLU A 26 -4.69 7.87 -4.02
C GLU A 26 -5.18 9.09 -3.22
N ARG A 27 -6.21 9.79 -3.71
CA ARG A 27 -6.79 10.95 -3.03
C ARG A 27 -7.38 10.60 -1.66
N LEU A 28 -8.02 9.44 -1.54
CA LEU A 28 -8.60 8.97 -0.28
C LEU A 28 -7.52 8.67 0.76
N TRP A 29 -6.39 8.06 0.37
CA TRP A 29 -5.27 7.81 1.28
C TRP A 29 -4.64 9.11 1.79
N ILE A 30 -4.43 10.07 0.90
CA ILE A 30 -3.89 11.39 1.28
C ILE A 30 -4.87 12.10 2.23
N ALA A 31 -6.17 12.04 1.95
CA ALA A 31 -7.20 12.61 2.83
C ALA A 31 -7.27 11.89 4.20
N ALA A 32 -6.93 10.61 4.25
CA ALA A 32 -6.82 9.82 5.48
C ALA A 32 -5.52 10.10 6.28
N GLY A 33 -4.60 10.89 5.73
CA GLY A 33 -3.37 11.32 6.41
C GLY A 33 -2.08 10.65 5.94
N ALA A 34 -2.12 9.86 4.85
CA ALA A 34 -0.91 9.32 4.24
C ALA A 34 -0.05 10.42 3.62
N ASP A 35 1.27 10.32 3.75
CA ASP A 35 2.19 11.17 3.00
C ASP A 35 2.10 10.83 1.50
N PRO A 36 1.86 11.80 0.60
CA PRO A 36 1.76 11.53 -0.83
C PRO A 36 2.99 10.82 -1.43
N SER A 37 4.18 11.02 -0.85
CA SER A 37 5.40 10.34 -1.30
C SER A 37 5.44 8.84 -0.98
N ARG A 38 4.50 8.36 -0.15
CA ARG A 38 4.38 6.96 0.29
C ARG A 38 3.17 6.25 -0.31
N VAL A 39 2.40 6.94 -1.15
CA VAL A 39 1.33 6.36 -1.95
C VAL A 39 1.89 6.11 -3.35
N LEU A 40 2.14 4.84 -3.65
CA LEU A 40 2.82 4.41 -4.87
C LEU A 40 1.81 3.81 -5.85
N ARG A 41 2.02 4.07 -7.14
CA ARG A 41 1.18 3.55 -8.21
C ARG A 41 1.82 2.32 -8.83
N PHE A 42 1.08 1.23 -8.91
CA PHE A 42 1.52 -0.01 -9.54
C PHE A 42 0.51 -0.49 -10.56
N GLY A 43 1.00 -1.18 -11.59
CA GLY A 43 0.16 -1.72 -12.65
C GLY A 43 -0.54 -3.02 -12.25
N LYS A 44 -1.18 -3.67 -13.24
CA LYS A 44 -1.97 -4.90 -13.05
C LYS A 44 -1.25 -6.10 -12.44
N LYS A 45 0.08 -6.09 -12.38
CA LYS A 45 0.82 -7.21 -11.82
C LYS A 45 0.67 -7.28 -10.29
N ASP A 46 0.64 -6.11 -9.65
CA ASP A 46 0.71 -6.00 -8.20
C ASP A 46 -0.62 -5.48 -7.64
N ASN A 47 -1.28 -4.51 -8.31
CA ASN A 47 -2.54 -3.90 -7.82
C ASN A 47 -3.81 -4.36 -8.58
N TRP A 48 -3.84 -5.62 -9.04
CA TRP A 48 -5.03 -6.22 -9.64
C TRP A 48 -5.31 -7.59 -9.04
N TRP A 49 -6.24 -7.62 -8.09
CA TRP A 49 -6.61 -8.88 -7.45
C TRP A 49 -7.52 -9.71 -8.37
N SER A 50 -7.18 -10.98 -8.54
CA SER A 50 -8.04 -11.95 -9.21
C SER A 50 -8.07 -13.27 -8.44
N MET A 51 -9.27 -13.82 -8.27
CA MET A 51 -9.49 -15.12 -7.62
C MET A 51 -8.95 -16.30 -8.45
N GLY A 52 -8.69 -16.08 -9.75
CA GLY A 52 -8.30 -17.10 -10.73
C GLY A 52 -8.80 -16.72 -12.14
N ASP A 53 -8.74 -17.67 -13.08
CA ASP A 53 -9.06 -17.44 -14.51
C ASP A 53 -10.50 -16.97 -14.77
N THR A 54 -11.43 -17.23 -13.84
CA THR A 54 -12.82 -16.75 -13.88
C THR A 54 -13.32 -16.42 -12.48
N GLY A 55 -13.91 -15.25 -12.30
CA GLY A 55 -14.39 -14.75 -11.00
C GLY A 55 -14.35 -13.22 -10.91
N PRO A 56 -14.82 -12.62 -9.82
CA PRO A 56 -14.70 -11.19 -9.59
C PRO A 56 -13.24 -10.78 -9.49
N CYS A 57 -12.87 -9.72 -10.22
CA CYS A 57 -11.54 -9.12 -10.20
C CYS A 57 -11.68 -7.59 -10.27
N GLY A 58 -10.66 -6.87 -9.82
CA GLY A 58 -10.70 -5.42 -9.82
C GLY A 58 -9.40 -4.77 -9.34
N PRO A 59 -9.31 -3.43 -9.49
CA PRO A 59 -8.21 -2.66 -8.92
C PRO A 59 -8.22 -2.80 -7.40
N CYS A 60 -7.05 -2.98 -6.81
CA CYS A 60 -6.90 -3.03 -5.36
C CYS A 60 -5.91 -1.97 -4.87
N SER A 61 -5.99 -1.70 -3.56
CA SER A 61 -5.04 -0.85 -2.87
C SER A 61 -4.52 -1.62 -1.66
N GLU A 62 -3.20 -1.71 -1.54
CA GLU A 62 -2.56 -2.51 -0.51
C GLU A 62 -1.89 -1.60 0.52
N THR A 63 -1.76 -2.09 1.74
CA THR A 63 -1.01 -1.43 2.81
C THR A 63 0.18 -2.30 3.21
N HIS A 64 1.37 -1.69 3.19
CA HIS A 64 2.63 -2.34 3.58
C HIS A 64 3.16 -1.74 4.87
N TYR A 65 3.67 -2.60 5.75
CA TYR A 65 4.37 -2.21 6.96
C TYR A 65 5.86 -2.46 6.83
N TYR A 66 6.65 -1.40 7.00
CA TYR A 66 8.11 -1.47 6.97
C TYR A 66 8.69 -1.69 8.38
N TRP A 67 9.28 -2.85 8.60
CA TRP A 67 9.82 -3.25 9.91
C TRP A 67 11.32 -2.98 10.09
N GLY A 68 12.02 -2.55 9.04
CA GLY A 68 13.45 -2.20 9.07
C GLY A 68 13.77 -0.84 9.71
N ASP A 69 14.99 -0.35 9.44
CA ASP A 69 15.44 0.98 9.87
C ASP A 69 14.83 2.07 8.96
N LEU A 70 14.11 3.01 9.57
CA LEU A 70 13.44 4.10 8.86
C LEU A 70 14.39 4.92 7.97
N ALA A 71 15.69 4.96 8.28
CA ALA A 71 16.68 5.66 7.45
C ALA A 71 16.89 4.99 6.08
N ASP A 72 16.64 3.68 5.98
CA ASP A 72 16.88 2.86 4.78
C ASP A 72 15.61 2.66 3.95
N GLN A 73 14.49 3.23 4.39
CA GLN A 73 13.22 3.11 3.66
C GLN A 73 13.32 3.79 2.28
N LYS A 74 12.77 3.16 1.25
CA LYS A 74 12.79 3.61 -0.14
C LYS A 74 11.56 3.08 -0.87
N PRO A 75 10.95 3.87 -1.77
CA PRO A 75 9.76 3.46 -2.51
C PRO A 75 10.01 2.21 -3.37
N ASP A 76 11.24 2.05 -3.89
CA ASP A 76 11.63 0.92 -4.73
C ASP A 76 11.62 -0.43 -4.02
N GLY A 77 11.56 -0.46 -2.69
CA GLY A 77 11.49 -1.69 -1.89
C GLY A 77 10.06 -2.22 -1.69
N VAL A 78 9.04 -1.39 -1.89
CA VAL A 78 7.63 -1.81 -1.74
C VAL A 78 7.30 -2.87 -2.80
N ASN A 79 6.67 -3.99 -2.39
CA ASN A 79 6.41 -5.16 -3.24
C ASN A 79 7.67 -5.85 -3.83
N ARG A 80 8.87 -5.61 -3.25
CA ARG A 80 10.13 -6.24 -3.69
C ARG A 80 11.01 -6.74 -2.56
N ASP A 81 11.20 -5.93 -1.53
CA ASP A 81 12.11 -6.19 -0.41
C ASP A 81 11.30 -6.81 0.76
N ASP A 82 11.86 -7.81 1.45
CA ASP A 82 11.19 -8.55 2.54
C ASP A 82 10.87 -7.67 3.76
N GLU A 83 11.54 -6.52 3.87
CA GLU A 83 11.29 -5.52 4.91
C GLU A 83 9.94 -4.82 4.77
N TYR A 84 9.31 -4.88 3.59
CA TYR A 84 8.00 -4.30 3.28
C TYR A 84 6.93 -5.39 3.27
N LEU A 85 6.36 -5.65 4.43
CA LEU A 85 5.35 -6.68 4.58
C LEU A 85 4.00 -6.16 4.09
N GLU A 86 3.39 -6.79 3.08
CA GLU A 86 1.99 -6.57 2.74
C GLU A 86 1.11 -7.02 3.93
N THR A 87 0.36 -6.09 4.51
CA THR A 87 -0.46 -6.31 5.70
C THR A 87 -1.94 -6.40 5.38
N TRP A 88 -2.40 -5.70 4.34
CA TRP A 88 -3.80 -5.65 3.94
C TRP A 88 -3.92 -5.38 2.45
N ASN A 89 -4.83 -6.11 1.79
CA ASN A 89 -5.31 -5.94 0.41
C ASN A 89 -6.85 -5.87 0.41
#